data_AF-A0A8J2KNR1-F1
#
_entry.id   AF-A0A8J2KNR1-F1
#
_cell.length_a   1.000
_cell.length_b   1.000
_cell.length_c   1.000
_cell.angle_alpha   90.00
_cell.angle_beta   90.00
_cell.angle_gamma   90.00
#
_symmetry.space_group_name_H-M   'P 1'
#
loop_
_entity.id
_entity.type
_entity.pdbx_description
1 polymer ?
#
loop_
_entity_poly.entity_id
_entity_poly.type
_entity_poly.pdbx_seq_one_letter_code
_entity_poly.pdbx_strand_id
1 'polypeptide(L)'
;MGVIIVISINTPTFLLVIIPIAFVYIAVQRFYAATSRQLRRLESVSRSPIFSHFSETLAGVPTLRAFSVQDQFVETLEKHLDKNHVAYFPCVCANRWLSVLLECLGNIVVICATVFALTHHADAGSMGLSISYALSITIYLNYLVKQSLEVETNMVSVERIKEYTVIPQ
;
A
#
# COMPACT_ATOMS: atom_id res chain seq x y z
N MET A 1 -5.73 20.34 -3.50
CA MET A 1 -6.95 21.07 -3.91
C MET A 1 -6.66 22.18 -4.92
N GLY A 2 -5.72 23.10 -4.66
CA GLY A 2 -5.42 24.22 -5.59
C GLY A 2 -5.04 23.80 -7.02
N VAL A 3 -4.24 22.74 -7.19
CA VAL A 3 -3.80 22.26 -8.51
C VAL A 3 -4.96 21.70 -9.35
N ILE A 4 -5.91 20.98 -8.74
CA ILE A 4 -7.08 20.43 -9.43
C ILE A 4 -8.03 21.55 -9.89
N ILE A 5 -8.20 22.59 -9.06
CA ILE A 5 -9.03 23.76 -9.38
C ILE A 5 -8.42 24.59 -10.51
N VAL A 6 -7.10 24.84 -10.45
CA VAL A 6 -6.37 25.58 -11.49
C VAL A 6 -6.42 24.84 -12.84
N ILE A 7 -6.29 23.51 -12.85
CA ILE A 7 -6.36 22.70 -14.08
C ILE A 7 -7.79 22.68 -14.65
N SER A 8 -8.81 22.58 -13.80
CA SER A 8 -10.22 22.56 -14.24
C SER A 8 -10.64 23.86 -14.93
N ILE A 9 -10.04 24.99 -14.52
CA ILE A 9 -10.32 26.32 -15.10
C ILE A 9 -9.52 26.56 -16.39
N ASN A 10 -8.26 26.12 -16.45
CA ASN A 10 -7.37 26.43 -17.57
C ASN A 10 -7.48 25.46 -18.76
N THR A 11 -7.79 24.17 -18.53
CA THR A 11 -7.79 23.17 -19.60
C THR A 11 -8.94 22.16 -19.44
N PRO A 12 -10.19 22.51 -19.81
CA PRO A 12 -11.35 21.62 -19.66
C PRO A 12 -11.23 20.31 -20.46
N THR A 13 -10.45 20.28 -21.55
CA THR A 13 -10.15 19.07 -22.32
C THR A 13 -9.36 18.03 -21.50
N PHE A 14 -8.58 18.46 -20.51
CA PHE A 14 -7.77 17.57 -19.67
C PHE A 14 -8.63 16.77 -18.67
N LEU A 15 -9.81 17.29 -18.29
CA LEU A 15 -10.78 16.57 -17.45
C LEU A 15 -11.26 15.27 -18.10
N LEU A 16 -11.41 15.25 -19.42
CA LEU A 16 -11.87 14.07 -20.16
C LEU A 16 -10.87 12.91 -20.05
N VAL A 17 -9.57 13.22 -19.98
CA VAL A 17 -8.49 12.23 -19.80
C VAL A 17 -8.38 11.78 -18.34
N ILE A 18 -8.64 12.67 -17.38
CA ILE A 18 -8.58 12.36 -15.94
C ILE A 18 -9.66 11.36 -15.52
N ILE A 19 -10.87 11.44 -16.06
CA ILE A 19 -12.00 10.57 -15.68
C ILE A 19 -11.68 9.06 -15.82
N PRO A 20 -11.25 8.55 -17.00
CA PRO A 20 -10.92 7.14 -17.14
C PRO A 20 -9.73 6.73 -16.28
N ILE A 21 -8.74 7.62 -16.11
CA ILE A 21 -7.60 7.37 -15.24
C ILE A 21 -8.05 7.23 -13.78
N ALA A 22 -8.89 8.13 -13.28
CA ALA A 22 -9.44 8.08 -11.93
C ALA A 22 -10.23 6.78 -11.69
N PHE A 23 -10.99 6.31 -12.68
CA PHE A 23 -11.67 5.02 -12.60
C PHE A 23 -10.69 3.85 -12.43
N VAL A 24 -9.61 3.82 -13.22
CA VAL A 24 -8.54 2.81 -13.09
C VAL A 24 -7.89 2.88 -11.71
N TYR A 25 -7.56 4.07 -11.20
CA TYR A 25 -7.00 4.25 -9.87
C TYR A 25 -7.93 3.70 -8.77
N ILE A 26 -9.24 3.98 -8.84
CA ILE A 26 -10.22 3.48 -7.87
C ILE A 26 -10.34 1.95 -7.95
N ALA A 27 -10.36 1.38 -9.15
CA ALA A 27 -10.44 -0.07 -9.34
C ALA A 27 -9.20 -0.77 -8.75
N VAL A 28 -8.01 -0.26 -9.05
CA VAL A 28 -6.74 -0.76 -8.51
C VAL A 28 -6.70 -0.62 -6.98
N GLN A 29 -7.12 0.53 -6.44
CA GLN A 29 -7.17 0.76 -5.01
C GLN A 29 -8.09 -0.25 -4.30
N ARG A 30 -9.29 -0.49 -4.84
CA ARG A 30 -10.24 -1.47 -4.27
C ARG A 30 -9.68 -2.89 -4.29
N PHE A 31 -9.07 -3.30 -5.39
CA PHE A 31 -8.45 -4.62 -5.51
C PHE A 31 -7.31 -4.78 -4.50
N TYR A 32 -6.39 -3.80 -4.44
CA TYR A 32 -5.28 -3.82 -3.51
C TYR A 32 -5.73 -3.80 -2.05
N ALA A 33 -6.75 -3.02 -1.70
CA ALA A 33 -7.31 -2.97 -0.35
C ALA A 33 -7.83 -4.35 0.10
N ALA A 34 -8.56 -5.06 -0.76
CA ALA A 34 -9.04 -6.41 -0.47
C ALA A 34 -7.88 -7.40 -0.28
N THR A 35 -6.90 -7.41 -1.18
CA THR A 35 -5.75 -8.32 -1.11
C THR A 35 -4.85 -8.03 0.09
N SER A 36 -4.49 -6.76 0.32
CA SER A 36 -3.61 -6.35 1.42
C SER A 36 -4.21 -6.68 2.80
N ARG A 37 -5.54 -6.59 2.94
CA ARG A 37 -6.24 -6.98 4.17
C ARG A 37 -6.06 -8.47 4.50
N GLN A 38 -6.18 -9.34 3.49
CA GLN A 38 -5.97 -10.78 3.68
C GLN A 38 -4.50 -11.11 3.99
N LEU A 39 -3.57 -10.44 3.29
CA LEU A 39 -2.13 -10.61 3.54
C LEU A 39 -1.73 -10.18 4.96
N ARG A 40 -2.21 -9.01 5.41
CA ARG A 40 -2.01 -8.53 6.78
C ARG A 40 -2.61 -9.47 7.83
N ARG A 41 -3.76 -10.08 7.54
CA ARG A 41 -4.36 -11.09 8.43
C ARG A 41 -3.45 -12.31 8.55
N LEU A 42 -2.95 -12.83 7.42
CA LEU A 42 -2.05 -13.98 7.41
C LEU A 42 -0.75 -13.68 8.18
N GLU A 43 -0.14 -12.52 7.93
CA GLU A 43 1.05 -12.03 8.65
C GLU A 43 0.79 -11.92 10.16
N SER A 44 -0.35 -11.33 10.56
CA SER A 44 -0.70 -11.19 11.98
C SER A 44 -0.87 -12.54 12.67
N VAL A 45 -1.45 -13.54 11.99
CA VAL A 45 -1.66 -14.89 12.55
C VAL A 45 -0.35 -15.66 12.61
N SER A 46 0.52 -15.56 11.60
CA SER A 46 1.82 -16.24 11.59
C SER A 46 2.81 -15.69 12.61
N ARG A 47 2.63 -14.42 13.04
CA ARG A 47 3.53 -13.76 13.99
C ARG A 47 3.27 -14.17 15.45
N SER A 48 2.04 -14.53 15.82
CA SER A 48 1.70 -14.88 17.22
C SER A 48 2.46 -16.09 17.77
N PRO A 49 2.59 -17.23 17.04
CA PRO A 49 3.32 -18.41 17.52
C PRO A 49 4.79 -18.15 17.86
N ILE A 50 5.43 -17.21 17.16
CA ILE A 50 6.82 -16.82 17.45
C ILE A 50 6.93 -16.23 18.86
N PHE A 51 6.06 -15.29 19.21
CA PHE A 51 6.06 -14.67 20.53
C PHE A 51 5.68 -15.66 21.63
N SER A 52 4.66 -16.50 21.40
CA SER A 52 4.25 -17.53 22.36
C SER A 52 5.38 -18.53 22.64
N HIS A 53 6.03 -19.06 21.59
CA HIS A 53 7.15 -20.00 21.73
C HIS A 53 8.35 -19.36 22.42
N PHE A 54 8.62 -18.08 22.13
CA PHE A 54 9.69 -17.33 22.79
C PHE A 54 9.42 -17.12 24.29
N SER A 55 8.18 -16.76 24.66
CA SER A 55 7.77 -16.63 26.05
C SER A 55 7.86 -17.96 26.81
N GLU A 56 7.44 -19.08 26.19
CA GLU A 56 7.57 -20.42 26.76
C GLU A 56 9.04 -20.82 26.97
N THR A 57 9.89 -20.52 25.98
CA THR A 57 11.33 -20.76 26.06
C THR A 57 11.97 -19.98 27.22
N LEU A 58 11.59 -18.71 27.40
CA LEU A 58 12.10 -17.87 28.49
C LEU A 58 11.67 -18.35 29.88
N ALA A 59 10.43 -18.82 30.03
CA ALA A 59 9.95 -19.39 31.28
C ALA A 59 10.61 -20.75 31.59
N GLY A 60 10.90 -21.55 30.55
CA GLY A 60 11.43 -22.91 30.65
C GLY A 60 12.95 -23.05 30.56
N VAL A 61 13.73 -21.97 30.51
CA VAL A 61 15.20 -22.00 30.32
C VAL A 61 15.94 -23.01 31.21
N PRO A 62 15.75 -23.05 32.55
CA PRO A 62 16.48 -23.99 33.40
C PRO A 62 16.15 -25.45 33.06
N THR A 63 14.90 -25.77 32.75
CA THR A 63 14.45 -27.10 32.34
C THR A 63 15.06 -27.50 30.99
N LEU A 64 15.03 -26.59 30.00
CA LEU A 64 15.61 -26.83 28.68
C LEU A 64 17.11 -27.13 28.74
N ARG A 65 17.84 -26.41 29.61
CA ARG A 65 19.26 -26.64 29.83
C ARG A 65 19.53 -27.96 30.54
N ALA A 66 18.69 -28.33 31.51
CA ALA A 66 18.82 -29.59 32.25
C ALA A 66 18.65 -30.82 31.35
N PHE A 67 17.77 -30.75 30.33
CA PHE A 67 17.53 -31.83 29.38
C PHE A 67 18.37 -31.72 28.08
N SER A 68 19.17 -30.67 27.92
CA SER A 68 20.00 -30.43 26.73
C SER A 68 19.23 -30.47 25.39
N VAL A 69 18.01 -29.90 25.37
CA VAL A 69 17.11 -29.90 24.18
C VAL A 69 17.03 -28.53 23.49
N GLN A 70 18.02 -27.66 23.68
CA GLN A 70 18.02 -26.29 23.14
C GLN A 70 17.93 -26.27 21.61
N ASP A 71 18.66 -27.14 20.93
CA ASP A 71 18.71 -27.17 19.46
C ASP A 71 17.34 -27.49 18.84
N GLN A 72 16.56 -28.40 19.47
CA GLN A 72 15.20 -28.72 19.00
C GLN A 72 14.26 -27.52 19.14
N PHE A 73 14.42 -26.73 20.21
CA PHE A 73 13.64 -25.51 20.43
C PHE A 73 14.02 -24.41 19.44
N VAL A 74 15.30 -24.30 19.08
CA VAL A 74 15.79 -23.40 18.02
C VAL A 74 15.23 -23.79 16.67
N GLU A 75 15.30 -25.06 16.28
CA GLU A 75 14.74 -25.56 15.01
C GLU A 75 13.22 -25.30 14.94
N THR A 76 12.52 -25.44 16.06
CA THR A 76 11.08 -25.13 16.14
C THR A 76 10.81 -23.62 15.96
N LEU A 77 11.65 -22.77 16.55
CA LEU A 77 11.56 -21.31 16.37
C LEU A 77 11.83 -20.91 14.91
N GLU A 78 12.85 -21.51 14.29
CA GLU A 78 13.18 -21.29 12.88
C GLU A 78 12.00 -21.67 11.96
N LYS A 79 11.34 -22.81 12.20
CA LYS A 79 10.11 -23.19 11.46
C LYS A 79 8.98 -22.18 11.61
N HIS A 80 8.81 -21.58 12.79
CA HIS A 80 7.83 -20.51 13.00
C HIS A 80 8.22 -19.22 12.26
N LEU A 81 9.50 -18.86 12.28
CA LEU A 81 10.04 -17.72 11.54
C LEU A 81 9.88 -17.88 10.03
N ASP A 82 10.18 -19.06 9.48
CA ASP A 82 10.03 -19.35 8.06
C ASP A 82 8.57 -19.22 7.60
N LYS A 83 7.62 -19.77 8.38
CA LYS A 83 6.19 -19.58 8.11
C LYS A 83 5.79 -18.11 8.10
N ASN A 84 6.33 -17.32 9.02
CA ASN A 84 6.07 -15.89 9.07
C ASN A 84 6.70 -15.14 7.89
N HIS A 85 7.92 -15.49 7.47
CA HIS A 85 8.55 -14.92 6.28
C HIS A 85 7.77 -15.22 5.01
N VAL A 86 7.27 -16.45 4.84
CA VAL A 86 6.41 -16.84 3.71
C VAL A 86 5.11 -16.02 3.68
N ALA A 87 4.54 -15.69 4.84
CA ALA A 87 3.37 -14.82 4.95
C ALA A 87 3.68 -13.32 4.72
N TYR A 88 4.84 -12.85 5.18
CA TYR A 88 5.26 -11.46 5.12
C TYR A 88 5.72 -11.04 3.72
N PHE A 89 6.47 -11.90 3.01
CA PHE A 89 7.05 -11.56 1.71
C PHE A 89 6.00 -11.13 0.66
N PRO A 90 4.86 -11.81 0.50
CA PRO A 90 3.79 -11.36 -0.39
C PRO A 90 3.21 -9.98 -0.02
N CYS A 91 3.20 -9.60 1.26
CA CYS A 91 2.77 -8.27 1.70
C CYS A 91 3.68 -7.18 1.13
N VAL A 92 5.00 -7.40 1.18
CA VAL A 92 6.01 -6.50 0.60
C VAL A 92 5.88 -6.47 -0.94
N CYS A 93 5.76 -7.63 -1.58
CA CYS A 93 5.58 -7.73 -3.02
C CYS A 93 4.32 -6.99 -3.51
N ALA A 94 3.19 -7.13 -2.80
CA ALA A 94 1.96 -6.44 -3.14
C ALA A 94 2.14 -4.91 -3.07
N ASN A 95 2.79 -4.39 -2.02
CA ASN A 95 3.06 -2.97 -1.88
C ASN A 95 3.94 -2.44 -3.03
N ARG A 96 4.98 -3.21 -3.39
CA ARG A 96 5.85 -2.87 -4.52
C ARG A 96 5.11 -2.90 -5.85
N TRP A 97 4.29 -3.93 -6.08
CA TRP A 97 3.45 -4.05 -7.28
C TRP A 97 2.55 -2.83 -7.46
N LEU A 98 1.86 -2.41 -6.39
CA LEU A 98 1.04 -1.21 -6.41
C LEU A 98 1.86 0.02 -6.75
N SER A 99 3.02 0.22 -6.11
CA SER A 99 3.87 1.38 -6.38
C SER A 99 4.30 1.46 -7.85
N VAL A 100 4.73 0.34 -8.43
CA VAL A 100 5.11 0.27 -9.86
C VAL A 100 3.92 0.57 -10.76
N LEU A 101 2.75 0.01 -10.46
CA LEU A 101 1.55 0.23 -11.26
C LEU A 101 1.10 1.71 -11.26
N LEU A 102 1.14 2.36 -10.10
CA LEU A 102 0.75 3.78 -9.98
C LEU A 102 1.77 4.71 -10.68
N GLU A 103 3.06 4.37 -10.67
CA GLU A 103 4.11 5.06 -11.43
C GLU A 103 3.93 4.87 -12.94
N CYS A 104 3.63 3.65 -13.39
CA CYS A 104 3.33 3.38 -14.80
C CYS A 104 2.11 4.16 -15.30
N LEU A 105 1.02 4.17 -14.53
CA LEU A 105 -0.18 4.97 -14.87
C LEU A 105 0.17 6.46 -14.96
N GLY A 106 0.97 6.96 -14.02
CA GLY A 106 1.47 8.32 -14.04
C GLY A 106 2.24 8.68 -15.31
N ASN A 107 3.17 7.82 -15.71
CA ASN A 107 3.95 8.01 -16.94
C ASN A 107 3.07 8.01 -18.19
N ILE A 108 2.03 7.18 -18.23
CA ILE A 108 1.04 7.20 -19.33
C ILE A 108 0.34 8.56 -19.41
N VAL A 109 -0.05 9.15 -18.28
CA VAL A 109 -0.65 10.50 -18.25
C VAL A 109 0.27 11.55 -18.86
N VAL A 110 1.54 11.53 -18.47
CA VAL A 110 2.55 12.48 -18.97
C VAL A 110 2.79 12.31 -20.46
N ILE A 111 2.85 11.07 -20.96
CA ILE A 111 2.97 10.78 -22.39
C ILE A 111 1.75 11.31 -23.15
N CYS A 112 0.54 11.02 -22.69
CA CYS A 112 -0.69 11.53 -23.30
C CYS A 112 -0.74 13.07 -23.32
N ALA A 113 -0.36 13.72 -22.22
CA ALA A 113 -0.31 15.18 -22.13
C ALA A 113 0.70 15.78 -23.12
N THR A 114 1.87 15.15 -23.26
CA THR A 114 2.93 15.59 -24.18
C THR A 114 2.50 15.42 -25.64
N VAL A 115 1.93 14.26 -26.00
CA VAL A 115 1.41 14.00 -27.35
C VAL A 115 0.30 14.99 -27.71
N PHE A 116 -0.65 15.23 -26.79
CA PHE A 116 -1.74 16.18 -27.00
C PHE A 116 -1.22 17.60 -27.24
N ALA A 117 -0.26 18.05 -26.43
CA ALA A 117 0.34 19.38 -26.60
C ALA A 117 1.07 19.52 -27.94
N LEU A 118 1.75 18.47 -28.41
CA LEU A 118 2.38 18.45 -29.73
C LEU A 118 1.36 18.49 -30.87
N THR A 119 0.26 17.72 -30.79
CA THR A 119 -0.77 17.67 -31.84
C THR A 119 -1.53 18.98 -32.02
N HIS A 120 -1.68 19.77 -30.96
CA HIS A 120 -2.41 21.03 -30.99
C HIS A 120 -1.54 22.25 -31.37
N HIS A 121 -0.27 22.05 -31.75
CA HIS A 121 0.69 23.12 -32.06
C HIS A 121 0.68 24.24 -31.00
N ALA A 122 0.60 23.83 -29.73
CA ALA A 122 0.52 24.76 -28.62
C ALA A 122 1.81 25.58 -28.52
N ASP A 123 1.69 26.86 -28.13
CA ASP A 123 2.85 27.70 -27.88
C ASP A 123 3.76 27.08 -26.80
N ALA A 124 5.07 27.24 -26.94
CA ALA A 124 6.05 26.55 -26.09
C ALA A 124 5.81 26.79 -24.58
N GLY A 125 5.34 27.99 -24.21
CA GLY A 125 4.96 28.31 -22.84
C GLY A 125 3.76 27.50 -22.34
N SER A 126 2.69 27.41 -23.15
CA SER A 126 1.48 26.66 -22.82
C SER A 126 1.70 25.13 -22.77
N MET A 127 2.60 24.62 -23.62
CA MET A 127 3.04 23.23 -23.61
C MET A 127 3.80 22.89 -22.33
N GLY A 128 4.76 23.74 -21.94
CA GLY A 128 5.52 23.58 -20.69
C GLY A 128 4.62 23.60 -19.45
N LEU A 129 3.63 24.49 -19.41
CA LEU A 129 2.63 24.55 -18.34
C LEU A 129 1.79 23.27 -18.27
N SER A 130 1.29 22.79 -19.41
CA SER A 130 0.46 21.57 -19.47
C SER A 130 1.21 20.33 -18.99
N ILE A 131 2.46 20.15 -19.42
CA ILE A 131 3.31 19.03 -18.99
C ILE A 131 3.64 19.14 -17.49
N SER A 132 3.97 20.34 -17.01
CA SER A 132 4.26 20.58 -15.59
C SER A 132 3.05 20.28 -14.69
N TYR A 133 1.84 20.61 -15.15
CA TYR A 133 0.60 20.28 -14.45
C TYR A 133 0.30 18.77 -14.48
N ALA A 134 0.54 18.08 -15.61
CA ALA A 134 0.38 16.64 -15.73
C ALA A 134 1.34 15.86 -14.81
N LEU A 135 2.58 16.32 -14.68
CA LEU A 135 3.55 15.76 -13.72
C LEU A 135 3.11 15.99 -12.27
N SER A 136 2.71 17.21 -11.95
CA SER A 136 2.28 17.58 -10.60
C SER A 136 1.08 16.75 -10.15
N ILE A 137 0.03 16.63 -10.97
CA ILE A 137 -1.17 15.87 -10.61
C ILE A 137 -0.88 14.38 -10.44
N THR A 138 0.01 13.83 -11.27
CA THR A 138 0.46 12.44 -11.16
C THR A 138 1.10 12.17 -9.81
N ILE A 139 1.98 13.07 -9.34
CA ILE A 139 2.63 12.95 -8.03
C ILE A 139 1.59 13.01 -6.91
N TYR A 140 0.64 13.95 -6.97
CA TYR A 140 -0.39 14.08 -5.95
C TYR A 140 -1.34 12.88 -5.89
N LEU A 141 -1.75 12.33 -7.04
CA LEU A 141 -2.61 11.15 -7.09
C LEU A 141 -1.90 9.91 -6.53
N ASN A 142 -0.64 9.71 -6.89
CA ASN A 142 0.21 8.67 -6.32
C ASN A 142 0.27 8.77 -4.79
N TYR A 143 0.52 9.98 -4.28
CA TYR A 143 0.57 10.25 -2.85
C TYR A 143 -0.78 10.01 -2.17
N LEU A 144 -1.88 10.50 -2.76
CA LEU A 144 -3.23 10.36 -2.22
C LEU A 144 -3.63 8.88 -2.08
N VAL A 145 -3.33 8.04 -3.08
CA VAL A 145 -3.64 6.61 -3.02
C VAL A 145 -2.85 5.94 -1.91
N LYS A 146 -1.54 6.20 -1.81
CA LYS A 146 -0.70 5.67 -0.72
C LYS A 146 -1.21 6.08 0.65
N GLN A 147 -1.53 7.37 0.83
CA GLN A 147 -2.05 7.88 2.10
C GLN A 147 -3.41 7.28 2.45
N SER A 148 -4.30 7.12 1.46
CA SER A 148 -5.63 6.53 1.66
C SER A 148 -5.53 5.07 2.13
N LEU A 149 -4.55 4.31 1.59
CA LEU A 149 -4.29 2.93 1.98
C LEU A 149 -3.66 2.81 3.38
N GLU A 150 -2.81 3.77 3.75
CA GLU A 150 -2.27 3.88 5.11
C GLU A 150 -3.38 4.18 6.12
N VAL A 151 -4.29 5.11 5.79
CA VAL A 151 -5.46 5.40 6.62
C VAL A 151 -6.37 4.19 6.75
N GLU A 152 -6.67 3.49 5.65
CA GLU A 152 -7.51 2.28 5.71
C GLU A 152 -6.88 1.19 6.58
N THR A 153 -5.56 1.02 6.49
CA THR A 153 -4.81 0.11 7.37
C THR A 153 -4.95 0.52 8.84
N ASN A 154 -4.70 1.80 9.14
CA ASN A 154 -4.68 2.30 10.51
C ASN A 154 -6.09 2.31 11.14
N MET A 155 -7.13 2.46 10.32
CA MET A 155 -8.53 2.41 10.75
C MET A 155 -8.90 1.05 11.37
N VAL A 156 -8.29 -0.05 10.93
CA VAL A 156 -8.52 -1.39 11.50
C VAL A 156 -8.20 -1.43 13.00
N SER A 157 -7.19 -0.68 13.46
CA SER A 157 -6.87 -0.58 14.89
C SER A 157 -7.96 0.13 15.68
N VAL A 158 -8.58 1.16 15.09
CA VAL A 158 -9.69 1.90 15.70
C VAL A 158 -10.96 1.04 15.77
N GLU A 159 -11.24 0.26 14.71
CA GLU A 159 -12.35 -0.71 14.69
C GLU A 159 -12.23 -1.70 15.85
N ARG A 160 -11.04 -2.24 16.12
CA ARG A 160 -10.80 -3.15 17.25
C ARG A 160 -11.09 -2.52 18.62
N ILE A 161 -10.68 -1.27 18.85
CA ILE A 161 -10.96 -0.56 20.12
C ILE A 161 -12.46 -0.38 20.31
N LYS A 162 -13.17 -0.06 19.23
CA LYS A 162 -14.63 0.09 19.26
C LYS A 162 -15.32 -1.23 19.59
N GLU A 163 -14.89 -2.36 19.03
CA GLU A 163 -15.42 -3.69 19.38
C GLU A 163 -15.30 -3.98 20.89
N TYR A 164 -14.16 -3.64 21.51
CA TYR A 164 -13.96 -3.81 22.96
C TYR A 164 -14.82 -2.91 23.84
N THR A 165 -15.46 -1.87 23.27
CA THR A 165 -16.34 -0.98 24.03
C THR A 165 -17.79 -1.50 24.05
N VAL A 166 -18.15 -2.41 23.14
CA VAL A 166 -19.53 -2.88 22.92
C VAL A 166 -19.76 -4.30 23.45
N ILE A 167 -18.76 -4.93 24.07
CA ILE A 167 -18.91 -6.25 24.70
C ILE A 167 -19.89 -6.13 25.88
N PRO A 168 -20.95 -6.98 25.96
CA PRO A 168 -21.84 -7.01 27.11
C PRO A 168 -21.07 -7.43 28.36
N GLN A 169 -21.36 -6.75 29.48
CA GLN A 169 -20.77 -7.02 30.79
C GLN A 169 -21.19 -8.38 31.35
#